data_AF-A0AAW6XZT9-F1
#
_entry.id   AF-A0AAW6XZT9-F1
#
_cell.length_a   1.000
_cell.length_b   1.000
_cell.length_c   1.000
_cell.angle_alpha   90.00
_cell.angle_beta   90.00
_cell.angle_gamma   90.00
#
_symmetry.space_group_name_H-M   'P 1'
#
loop_
_entity.id
_entity.type
_entity.pdbx_description
1 polymer ?
#
loop_
_entity_poly.entity_id
_entity_poly.type
_entity_poly.pdbx_seq_one_letter_code
_entity_poly.pdbx_strand_id
1 'polypeptide(L)'
;MIHINESDSRKGNDLVEQIFPNSMQIKGDEIYRVLDGINRLMIGTLGLKQIPGGNVSFRMFAGVDVRKGISEATSLGSIKSNIFGHGYRDGNKISVGCSYKGKVWMRWVESLNFWVDWCQKIGAKILDTNIDTSMILENSLTSEVVTEFPDGVPYKITPDSIIETSNSTARAFYIEKEDKLYHFFESDFRNPRLEKGLLIFELWISERKFIFQQHIDKKGFGFLQISGDDLFIKRSNNKILFSQYLKDHSPTISFIQKDGVRVMLEGNLQIVDKPRSKASLSNEMLVPIEWKKYGTNIRKESQGVAKDRASIQYVTINKLINTDELIVFDDDGSGEIADIVTISANEAERKILINLYHCKYSHGDEPGARVSDLYEVCGQAEKSIIWKDNLLDFLDRMIKRESIRISKRQSSRFEKGNINDCRTIKSMIKDGFSTDMRITIVQPGVSISKLSTEMKQLLLSTEYYLSETYNIPLNCYFSE
;
A
#
# COMPACT_ATOMS: atom_id res chain seq x y z
N MET A 1 11.12 7.14 -33.61
CA MET A 1 11.15 5.70 -33.31
C MET A 1 9.87 5.08 -33.86
N ILE A 2 9.94 3.90 -34.46
CA ILE A 2 8.76 3.18 -34.98
C ILE A 2 8.38 2.12 -33.95
N HIS A 3 7.11 2.08 -33.56
CA HIS A 3 6.57 1.04 -32.69
C HIS A 3 5.61 0.17 -33.50
N ILE A 4 5.75 -1.14 -33.37
CA ILE A 4 4.88 -2.12 -34.01
C ILE A 4 4.29 -3.05 -32.95
N ASN A 5 2.97 -3.22 -32.99
CA ASN A 5 2.29 -4.27 -32.26
C ASN A 5 1.98 -5.40 -33.24
N GLU A 6 2.60 -6.55 -33.03
CA GLU A 6 2.52 -7.71 -33.91
C GLU A 6 2.28 -8.99 -33.11
N SER A 7 1.59 -9.94 -33.74
CA SER A 7 1.49 -11.32 -33.26
C SER A 7 2.38 -12.29 -34.03
N ASP A 8 2.85 -11.90 -35.22
CA ASP A 8 3.81 -12.64 -36.06
C ASP A 8 4.99 -11.72 -36.41
N SER A 9 6.14 -12.00 -35.80
CA SER A 9 7.31 -11.12 -35.89
C SER A 9 7.90 -11.05 -37.29
N ARG A 10 7.70 -12.09 -38.12
CA ARG A 10 8.19 -12.07 -39.51
C ARG A 10 7.39 -11.06 -40.30
N LYS A 11 6.06 -11.18 -40.29
CA LYS A 11 5.16 -10.25 -40.99
C LYS A 11 5.31 -8.82 -40.50
N GLY A 12 5.50 -8.64 -39.19
CA GLY A 12 5.73 -7.32 -38.61
C GLY A 12 7.03 -6.67 -39.12
N ASN A 13 8.13 -7.43 -39.16
CA ASN A 13 9.40 -6.93 -39.68
C ASN A 13 9.31 -6.63 -41.19
N ASP A 14 8.72 -7.53 -41.98
CA ASP A 14 8.52 -7.33 -43.42
C ASP A 14 7.74 -6.04 -43.70
N LEU A 15 6.70 -5.76 -42.90
CA LEU A 15 5.92 -4.52 -43.00
C LEU A 15 6.76 -3.27 -42.69
N VAL A 16 7.56 -3.31 -41.63
CA VAL A 16 8.44 -2.18 -41.27
C VAL A 16 9.50 -1.95 -42.33
N GLU A 17 10.11 -3.00 -42.89
CA GLU A 17 11.10 -2.87 -43.95
C GLU A 17 10.51 -2.29 -45.23
N GLN A 18 9.27 -2.66 -45.59
CA GLN A 18 8.60 -2.13 -46.78
C GLN A 18 8.20 -0.66 -46.63
N ILE A 19 7.74 -0.23 -45.45
CA ILE A 19 7.32 1.16 -45.21
C ILE A 19 8.52 2.06 -44.86
N PHE A 20 9.51 1.51 -44.15
CA PHE A 20 10.66 2.24 -43.59
C PHE A 20 11.98 1.49 -43.88
N PRO A 21 12.46 1.49 -45.14
CA PRO A 21 13.58 0.64 -45.59
C PRO A 21 14.93 0.93 -44.93
N ASN A 22 15.11 2.10 -44.32
CA ASN A 22 16.33 2.48 -43.59
C ASN A 22 16.21 2.29 -42.07
N SER A 23 15.11 1.68 -41.59
CA SER A 23 14.92 1.45 -40.17
C SER A 23 15.81 0.32 -39.66
N MET A 24 16.27 0.43 -38.41
CA MET A 24 17.02 -0.62 -37.73
C MET A 24 16.31 -0.99 -36.43
N GLN A 25 16.27 -2.29 -36.13
CA GLN A 25 15.73 -2.76 -34.87
C GLN A 25 16.63 -2.33 -33.72
N ILE A 26 16.04 -1.61 -32.75
CA ILE A 26 16.69 -1.24 -31.50
C ILE A 26 16.74 -2.47 -30.61
N LYS A 27 17.93 -2.82 -30.13
CA LYS A 27 18.18 -4.04 -29.35
C LYS A 27 19.34 -3.81 -28.41
N GLY A 28 19.37 -4.60 -27.34
CA GLY A 28 20.45 -4.56 -26.37
C GLY A 28 20.09 -3.86 -25.09
N ASP A 29 21.12 -3.35 -24.42
CA ASP A 29 21.00 -2.87 -23.05
C ASP A 29 20.13 -1.60 -22.94
N GLU A 30 20.15 -0.76 -23.97
CA GLU A 30 19.33 0.46 -24.09
C GLU A 30 17.83 0.21 -23.91
N ILE A 31 17.35 -1.00 -24.21
CA ILE A 31 15.94 -1.37 -24.02
C ILE A 31 15.58 -1.39 -22.53
N TYR A 32 16.52 -1.68 -21.63
CA TYR A 32 16.26 -1.73 -20.18
C TYR A 32 16.01 -0.36 -19.58
N ARG A 33 16.34 0.74 -20.28
CA ARG A 33 16.03 2.12 -19.85
C ARG A 33 14.54 2.36 -19.64
N VAL A 34 13.66 1.53 -20.20
CA VAL A 34 12.21 1.60 -19.95
C VAL A 34 11.81 1.38 -18.48
N LEU A 35 12.68 0.69 -17.73
CA LEU A 35 12.52 0.41 -16.29
C LEU A 35 13.01 1.57 -15.41
N ASP A 36 13.66 2.58 -15.98
CA ASP A 36 14.10 3.76 -15.25
C ASP A 36 12.92 4.57 -14.71
N GLY A 37 13.09 5.22 -13.56
CA GLY A 37 12.03 6.00 -12.90
C GLY A 37 10.80 5.15 -12.54
N ILE A 38 10.98 3.85 -12.30
CA ILE A 38 9.99 3.03 -11.61
C ILE A 38 10.37 3.02 -10.12
N ASN A 39 9.54 3.65 -9.33
CA ASN A 39 9.67 3.65 -7.88
C ASN A 39 9.37 2.25 -7.35
N ARG A 40 10.16 1.83 -6.36
CA ARG A 40 9.99 0.53 -5.69
C ARG A 40 9.91 -0.65 -6.67
N LEU A 41 10.68 -0.59 -7.77
CA LEU A 41 10.70 -1.62 -8.80
C LEU A 41 11.02 -2.99 -8.18
N MET A 42 10.06 -3.90 -8.21
CA MET A 42 10.24 -5.30 -7.84
C MET A 42 10.32 -6.14 -9.11
N ILE A 43 11.46 -6.81 -9.29
CA ILE A 43 11.66 -7.69 -10.44
C ILE A 43 10.98 -9.02 -10.13
N GLY A 44 9.98 -9.37 -10.94
CA GLY A 44 9.26 -10.64 -10.82
C GLY A 44 9.98 -11.76 -11.56
N THR A 45 10.53 -11.48 -12.74
CA THR A 45 11.35 -12.42 -13.50
C THR A 45 12.55 -11.75 -14.18
N LEU A 46 13.66 -12.47 -14.22
CA LEU A 46 14.91 -12.06 -14.86
C LEU A 46 15.46 -13.22 -15.67
N GLY A 47 15.59 -13.04 -16.98
CA GLY A 47 16.22 -13.99 -17.89
C GLY A 47 17.65 -13.56 -18.22
N LEU A 48 18.60 -14.48 -18.17
CA LEU A 48 20.00 -14.29 -18.49
C LEU A 48 20.47 -15.29 -19.56
N LYS A 49 21.41 -14.86 -20.40
CA LYS A 49 22.14 -15.71 -21.36
C LYS A 49 23.63 -15.71 -21.02
N GLN A 50 24.28 -16.87 -21.14
CA GLN A 50 25.72 -17.00 -20.88
C GLN A 50 26.53 -16.87 -22.17
N ILE A 51 27.68 -16.19 -22.11
CA ILE A 51 28.64 -16.02 -23.21
C ILE A 51 30.08 -16.26 -22.72
N PRO A 52 30.86 -17.16 -23.37
CA PRO A 52 30.43 -18.07 -24.44
C PRO A 52 29.39 -19.08 -23.91
N GLY A 53 28.49 -19.51 -24.80
CA GLY A 53 27.43 -20.43 -24.41
C GLY A 53 28.00 -21.78 -23.96
N GLY A 54 27.80 -22.13 -22.69
CA GLY A 54 28.03 -23.48 -22.18
C GLY A 54 26.82 -24.39 -22.44
N ASN A 55 26.74 -25.51 -21.72
CA ASN A 55 25.59 -26.43 -21.79
C ASN A 55 24.24 -25.77 -21.41
N VAL A 56 24.28 -24.66 -20.65
CA VAL A 56 23.11 -23.86 -20.30
C VAL A 56 23.22 -22.50 -20.99
N SER A 57 22.50 -22.33 -22.09
CA SER A 57 22.52 -21.11 -22.91
C SER A 57 21.58 -20.01 -22.38
N PHE A 58 20.59 -20.36 -21.56
CA PHE A 58 19.60 -19.45 -20.99
C PHE A 58 19.16 -19.91 -19.59
N ARG A 59 19.03 -18.96 -18.67
CA ARG A 59 18.51 -19.19 -17.31
C ARG A 59 17.46 -18.14 -16.99
N MET A 60 16.37 -18.56 -16.36
CA MET A 60 15.30 -17.67 -15.88
C MET A 60 15.20 -17.77 -14.36
N PHE A 61 15.21 -16.62 -13.71
CA PHE A 61 15.04 -16.46 -12.26
C PHE A 61 13.66 -15.86 -12.02
N ALA A 62 12.95 -16.35 -11.00
CA ALA A 62 11.61 -15.91 -10.63
C ALA A 62 11.44 -15.91 -9.10
N GLY A 63 10.63 -14.97 -8.59
CA GLY A 63 10.39 -14.85 -7.15
C GLY A 63 11.70 -14.63 -6.37
N VAL A 64 11.93 -15.45 -5.34
CA VAL A 64 13.10 -15.33 -4.43
C VAL A 64 14.45 -15.53 -5.14
N ASP A 65 14.48 -16.24 -6.27
CA ASP A 65 15.70 -16.49 -7.03
C ASP A 65 16.17 -15.25 -7.81
N VAL A 66 15.34 -14.20 -7.92
CA VAL A 66 15.66 -12.98 -8.67
C VAL A 66 16.90 -12.28 -8.09
N ARG A 67 17.08 -12.27 -6.76
CA ARG A 67 18.28 -11.66 -6.16
C ARG A 67 19.56 -12.34 -6.64
N LYS A 68 19.57 -13.67 -6.70
CA LYS A 68 20.67 -14.45 -7.28
C LYS A 68 20.86 -14.11 -8.75
N GLY A 69 19.76 -14.01 -9.49
CA GLY A 69 19.77 -13.57 -10.89
C GLY A 69 20.41 -12.19 -11.07
N ILE A 70 20.12 -11.21 -10.21
CA ILE A 70 20.73 -9.88 -10.27
C ILE A 70 22.24 -9.97 -10.04
N SER A 71 22.68 -10.69 -9.01
CA SER A 71 24.12 -10.91 -8.77
C SER A 71 24.82 -11.58 -9.96
N GLU A 72 24.17 -12.57 -10.59
CA GLU A 72 24.70 -13.23 -11.79
C GLU A 72 24.67 -12.31 -13.04
N ALA A 73 23.71 -11.39 -13.15
CA ALA A 73 23.61 -10.43 -14.25
C ALA A 73 24.79 -9.45 -14.29
N THR A 74 25.39 -9.18 -13.14
CA THR A 74 26.56 -8.30 -12.99
C THR A 74 27.89 -9.04 -13.23
N SER A 75 27.88 -10.37 -13.38
CA SER A 75 29.09 -11.17 -13.62
C SER A 75 29.57 -11.11 -15.07
N LEU A 76 30.89 -11.20 -15.28
CA LEU A 76 31.51 -11.28 -16.61
C LEU A 76 30.97 -12.50 -17.38
N GLY A 77 30.45 -12.29 -18.59
CA GLY A 77 29.91 -13.35 -19.45
C GLY A 77 28.40 -13.60 -19.31
N SER A 78 27.65 -12.72 -18.65
CA SER A 78 26.19 -12.77 -18.61
C SER A 78 25.57 -11.62 -19.42
N ILE A 79 24.56 -11.93 -20.22
CA ILE A 79 23.73 -10.95 -20.93
C ILE A 79 22.31 -11.03 -20.43
N LYS A 80 21.78 -9.90 -19.97
CA LYS A 80 20.36 -9.73 -19.66
C LYS A 80 19.54 -10.04 -20.92
N SER A 81 18.61 -10.99 -20.83
CA SER A 81 17.76 -11.43 -21.94
C SER A 81 16.37 -10.78 -21.88
N ASN A 82 15.72 -10.85 -20.73
CA ASN A 82 14.40 -10.27 -20.51
C ASN A 82 14.18 -9.98 -19.04
N ILE A 83 13.46 -8.91 -18.74
CA ILE A 83 13.14 -8.49 -17.38
C ILE A 83 11.65 -8.22 -17.36
N PHE A 84 10.96 -8.71 -16.33
CA PHE A 84 9.61 -8.28 -16.01
C PHE A 84 9.56 -7.84 -14.56
N GLY A 85 9.07 -6.62 -14.34
CA GLY A 85 8.93 -6.06 -13.01
C GLY A 85 7.64 -5.27 -12.86
N HIS A 86 7.35 -4.92 -11.62
CA HIS A 86 6.24 -4.06 -11.25
C HIS A 86 6.69 -3.07 -10.18
N GLY A 87 6.00 -1.97 -10.04
CA GLY A 87 6.33 -0.91 -9.10
C GLY A 87 5.36 0.23 -9.28
N TYR A 88 5.84 1.45 -9.10
CA TYR A 88 5.00 2.64 -9.14
C TYR A 88 5.64 3.73 -10.00
N ARG A 89 4.81 4.51 -10.67
CA ARG A 89 5.23 5.68 -11.44
C ARG A 89 4.06 6.66 -11.53
N ASP A 90 4.35 7.95 -11.37
CA ASP A 90 3.36 9.03 -11.48
C ASP A 90 2.09 8.75 -10.64
N GLY A 91 2.28 8.25 -9.42
CA GLY A 91 1.20 7.94 -8.49
C GLY A 91 0.31 6.76 -8.88
N ASN A 92 0.76 5.91 -9.80
CA ASN A 92 0.04 4.73 -10.25
C ASN A 92 0.91 3.48 -10.17
N LYS A 93 0.30 2.35 -9.81
CA LYS A 93 0.95 1.04 -9.93
C LYS A 93 1.18 0.74 -11.41
N ILE A 94 2.35 0.20 -11.77
CA ILE A 94 2.66 -0.16 -13.15
C ILE A 94 3.36 -1.52 -13.22
N SER A 95 3.28 -2.15 -14.40
CA SER A 95 4.09 -3.32 -14.73
C SER A 95 4.74 -3.14 -16.09
N VAL A 96 6.01 -3.48 -16.20
CA VAL A 96 6.77 -3.35 -17.44
C VAL A 96 7.64 -4.59 -17.62
N GLY A 97 7.54 -5.16 -18.81
CA GLY A 97 8.42 -6.19 -19.30
C GLY A 97 9.20 -5.69 -20.50
N CYS A 98 10.43 -6.14 -20.62
CA CYS A 98 11.29 -5.79 -21.74
C CYS A 98 12.26 -6.92 -22.06
N SER A 99 12.77 -6.95 -23.29
CA SER A 99 13.74 -7.95 -23.74
C SER A 99 14.85 -7.32 -24.55
N TYR A 100 16.03 -7.94 -24.48
CA TYR A 100 17.20 -7.60 -25.29
C TYR A 100 16.87 -7.50 -26.78
N LYS A 101 15.88 -8.26 -27.28
CA LYS A 101 15.45 -8.26 -28.69
C LYS A 101 14.53 -7.06 -29.06
N GLY A 102 14.40 -6.05 -28.21
CA GLY A 102 13.62 -4.85 -28.53
C GLY A 102 12.12 -4.95 -28.25
N LYS A 103 11.63 -6.05 -27.68
CA LYS A 103 10.22 -6.13 -27.22
C LYS A 103 10.05 -5.45 -25.87
N VAL A 104 9.02 -4.62 -25.75
CA VAL A 104 8.56 -3.99 -24.50
C VAL A 104 7.06 -4.26 -24.37
N TRP A 105 6.60 -4.63 -23.17
CA TRP A 105 5.19 -4.96 -22.92
C TRP A 105 4.78 -4.57 -21.50
N MET A 106 3.47 -4.54 -21.27
CA MET A 106 2.84 -4.36 -19.95
C MET A 106 1.64 -5.31 -19.84
N ARG A 107 1.09 -5.54 -18.64
CA ARG A 107 -0.05 -6.47 -18.44
C ARG A 107 -1.43 -5.82 -18.57
N TRP A 108 -1.53 -4.61 -19.10
CA TRP A 108 -2.78 -3.83 -19.09
C TRP A 108 -3.50 -3.86 -20.44
N VAL A 109 -4.82 -3.76 -20.40
CA VAL A 109 -5.68 -3.55 -21.58
C VAL A 109 -6.10 -2.10 -21.55
N GLU A 110 -5.69 -1.34 -22.56
CA GLU A 110 -5.84 0.11 -22.59
C GLU A 110 -6.34 0.60 -23.95
N SER A 111 -6.78 1.86 -23.99
CA SER A 111 -7.22 2.50 -25.23
C SER A 111 -6.08 2.71 -26.23
N LEU A 112 -6.41 2.91 -27.51
CA LEU A 112 -5.41 3.22 -28.54
C LEU A 112 -4.65 4.52 -28.26
N ASN A 113 -5.35 5.54 -27.74
CA ASN A 113 -4.72 6.82 -27.38
C ASN A 113 -3.67 6.62 -26.27
N PHE A 114 -4.02 5.84 -25.24
CA PHE A 114 -3.07 5.45 -24.20
C PHE A 114 -1.85 4.74 -24.81
N TRP A 115 -2.07 3.80 -25.73
CA TRP A 115 -0.98 3.06 -26.37
C TRP A 115 -0.01 3.97 -27.13
N VAL A 116 -0.53 4.97 -27.87
CA VAL A 116 0.30 5.95 -28.58
C VAL A 116 1.15 6.77 -27.61
N ASP A 117 0.55 7.32 -26.55
CA ASP A 117 1.26 8.11 -25.55
C ASP A 117 2.29 7.27 -24.80
N TRP A 118 1.95 6.03 -24.49
CA TRP A 118 2.85 5.07 -23.85
C TRP A 118 4.05 4.76 -24.75
N CYS A 119 3.84 4.50 -26.03
CA CYS A 119 4.92 4.29 -27.00
C CYS A 119 5.87 5.50 -27.07
N GLN A 120 5.35 6.73 -27.10
CA GLN A 120 6.18 7.94 -27.09
C GLN A 120 7.04 8.05 -25.83
N LYS A 121 6.46 7.82 -24.65
CA LYS A 121 7.18 7.84 -23.36
C LYS A 121 8.26 6.76 -23.29
N ILE A 122 7.95 5.55 -23.76
CA ILE A 122 8.90 4.44 -23.84
C ILE A 122 10.04 4.76 -24.81
N GLY A 123 9.72 5.31 -25.98
CA GLY A 123 10.71 5.69 -26.98
C GLY A 123 11.66 6.78 -26.47
N ALA A 124 11.14 7.78 -25.76
CA ALA A 124 11.96 8.81 -25.12
C ALA A 124 12.98 8.20 -24.15
N LYS A 125 12.56 7.24 -23.30
CA LYS A 125 13.46 6.56 -22.36
C LYS A 125 14.52 5.71 -23.06
N ILE A 126 14.15 4.96 -24.09
CA ILE A 126 15.11 4.12 -24.83
C ILE A 126 16.20 5.00 -25.47
N LEU A 127 15.84 6.17 -26.01
CA LEU A 127 16.76 7.09 -26.66
C LEU A 127 17.59 7.95 -25.69
N ASP A 128 17.22 8.01 -24.41
CA ASP A 128 17.94 8.81 -23.41
C ASP A 128 19.24 8.12 -22.98
N THR A 129 20.37 8.61 -23.50
CA THR A 129 21.70 8.08 -23.20
C THR A 129 22.19 8.39 -21.79
N ASN A 130 21.50 9.25 -21.03
CA ASN A 130 21.87 9.56 -19.65
C ASN A 130 21.39 8.50 -18.65
N ILE A 131 20.50 7.60 -19.06
CA ILE A 131 19.98 6.53 -18.20
C ILE A 131 20.99 5.37 -18.18
N ASP A 132 21.58 5.16 -16.99
CA ASP A 132 22.43 4.01 -16.69
C ASP A 132 21.59 2.80 -16.27
N THR A 133 21.63 1.76 -17.10
CA THR A 133 20.87 0.52 -16.95
C THR A 133 21.44 -0.42 -15.89
N SER A 134 22.68 -0.21 -15.44
CA SER A 134 23.29 -0.98 -14.34
C SER A 134 22.62 -0.66 -13.00
N MET A 135 22.34 0.63 -12.76
CA MET A 135 21.69 1.14 -11.56
C MET A 135 20.24 0.64 -11.38
N ILE A 136 19.58 0.24 -12.46
CA ILE A 136 18.17 -0.23 -12.43
C ILE A 136 18.06 -1.53 -11.62
N LEU A 137 18.99 -2.47 -11.85
CA LEU A 137 18.97 -3.76 -11.14
C LEU A 137 19.39 -3.60 -9.68
N GLU A 138 20.45 -2.82 -9.42
CA GLU A 138 20.98 -2.61 -8.06
C GLU A 138 19.96 -1.95 -7.13
N ASN A 139 19.13 -1.05 -7.66
CA ASN A 139 18.13 -0.34 -6.89
C ASN A 139 16.78 -1.08 -6.80
N SER A 140 16.64 -2.25 -7.44
CA SER A 140 15.39 -3.01 -7.44
C SER A 140 15.16 -3.73 -6.10
N LEU A 141 13.89 -3.82 -5.69
CA LEU A 141 13.48 -4.58 -4.53
C LEU A 141 13.46 -6.07 -4.86
N THR A 142 14.04 -6.87 -3.95
CA THR A 142 14.02 -8.33 -4.02
C THR A 142 13.53 -8.93 -2.72
N SER A 143 12.86 -10.07 -2.81
CA SER A 143 12.45 -10.87 -1.66
C SER A 143 13.50 -11.92 -1.29
N GLU A 144 13.67 -12.18 0.00
CA GLU A 144 14.54 -13.21 0.54
C GLU A 144 13.77 -14.13 1.48
N VAL A 145 14.06 -15.43 1.43
CA VAL A 145 13.52 -16.37 2.40
C VAL A 145 14.29 -16.24 3.71
N VAL A 146 13.60 -15.98 4.80
CA VAL A 146 14.19 -15.89 6.14
C VAL A 146 13.77 -17.07 7.02
N THR A 147 14.63 -17.42 7.98
CA THR A 147 14.35 -18.47 8.98
C THR A 147 14.13 -17.89 10.38
N GLU A 148 14.23 -16.57 10.52
CA GLU A 148 14.10 -15.82 11.76
C GLU A 148 13.38 -14.50 11.47
N PHE A 149 12.75 -13.90 12.48
CA PHE A 149 12.07 -12.62 12.32
C PHE A 149 13.09 -11.47 12.15
N PRO A 150 12.77 -10.44 11.34
CA PRO A 150 13.64 -9.29 11.16
C PRO A 150 13.89 -8.53 12.48
N ASP A 151 15.05 -7.90 12.58
CA ASP A 151 15.32 -6.91 13.62
C ASP A 151 14.42 -5.67 13.47
N GLY A 152 14.12 -5.04 14.61
CA GLY A 152 13.35 -3.79 14.67
C GLY A 152 12.01 -3.96 15.40
N VAL A 153 11.21 -2.89 15.37
CA VAL A 153 9.89 -2.88 16.01
C VAL A 153 8.84 -3.22 14.94
N PRO A 154 8.08 -4.32 15.08
CA PRO A 154 6.89 -4.52 14.27
C PRO A 154 5.86 -3.45 14.65
N TYR A 155 5.46 -2.63 13.69
CA TYR A 155 4.56 -1.49 13.95
C TYR A 155 3.30 -1.51 13.09
N LYS A 156 3.30 -2.29 12.00
CA LYS A 156 2.20 -2.37 11.06
C LYS A 156 1.93 -3.82 10.68
N ILE A 157 0.66 -4.19 10.70
CA ILE A 157 0.14 -5.42 10.13
C ILE A 157 -0.87 -5.08 9.05
N THR A 158 -0.70 -5.65 7.86
CA THR A 158 -1.58 -5.44 6.72
C THR A 158 -2.12 -6.81 6.28
N PRO A 159 -3.43 -7.06 6.40
CA PRO A 159 -4.03 -8.30 5.91
C PRO A 159 -3.84 -8.44 4.41
N ASP A 160 -3.95 -9.68 3.90
CA ASP A 160 -4.08 -9.91 2.46
C ASP A 160 -5.22 -9.04 1.91
N SER A 161 -5.01 -8.44 0.74
CA SER A 161 -5.99 -7.61 0.04
C SER A 161 -7.38 -8.25 -0.05
N ILE A 162 -7.48 -9.58 -0.19
CA ILE A 162 -8.74 -10.31 -0.26
C ILE A 162 -9.54 -10.25 1.05
N ILE A 163 -8.86 -10.02 2.18
CA ILE A 163 -9.46 -9.77 3.47
C ILE A 163 -9.74 -8.27 3.59
N GLU A 164 -8.71 -7.44 3.38
CA GLU A 164 -8.75 -6.01 3.68
C GLU A 164 -9.80 -5.24 2.87
N THR A 165 -9.92 -5.49 1.55
CA THR A 165 -10.83 -4.72 0.67
C THR A 165 -12.19 -5.37 0.48
N SER A 166 -12.39 -6.60 0.96
CA SER A 166 -13.63 -7.34 0.73
C SER A 166 -14.82 -6.73 1.48
N ASN A 167 -15.86 -6.41 0.70
CA ASN A 167 -17.18 -6.03 1.20
C ASN A 167 -18.20 -7.19 1.13
N SER A 168 -17.78 -8.36 0.65
CA SER A 168 -18.66 -9.50 0.34
C SER A 168 -18.99 -10.38 1.57
N THR A 169 -20.03 -11.21 1.46
CA THR A 169 -20.31 -12.36 2.36
C THR A 169 -19.84 -13.69 1.80
N ALA A 170 -19.40 -13.74 0.53
CA ALA A 170 -19.03 -14.99 -0.12
C ALA A 170 -17.86 -15.70 0.62
N ARG A 171 -17.06 -14.91 1.32
CA ARG A 171 -16.11 -15.36 2.35
C ARG A 171 -16.31 -14.47 3.56
N ALA A 172 -16.42 -15.09 4.72
CA ALA A 172 -16.66 -14.40 5.98
C ALA A 172 -15.97 -15.16 7.10
N PHE A 173 -15.67 -14.44 8.18
CA PHE A 173 -15.30 -15.05 9.44
C PHE A 173 -16.50 -15.79 10.01
N TYR A 174 -16.27 -16.97 10.58
CA TYR A 174 -17.29 -17.82 11.16
C TYR A 174 -16.85 -18.29 12.53
N ILE A 175 -17.68 -18.01 13.54
CA ILE A 175 -17.49 -18.49 14.90
C ILE A 175 -18.51 -19.60 15.13
N GLU A 176 -18.03 -20.85 15.15
CA GLU A 176 -18.91 -22.03 15.19
C GLU A 176 -19.76 -22.09 16.45
N LYS A 177 -19.18 -21.76 17.61
CA LYS A 177 -19.86 -21.78 18.90
C LYS A 177 -21.10 -20.88 18.95
N GLU A 178 -21.13 -19.83 18.14
CA GLU A 178 -22.25 -18.89 18.05
C GLU A 178 -23.15 -19.13 16.82
N ASP A 179 -22.72 -19.99 15.89
CA ASP A 179 -23.26 -20.10 14.53
C ASP A 179 -23.44 -18.74 13.85
N LYS A 180 -22.42 -17.88 13.95
CA LYS A 180 -22.46 -16.51 13.41
C LYS A 180 -21.37 -16.23 12.38
N LEU A 181 -21.76 -15.46 11.36
CA LEU A 181 -20.88 -14.94 10.32
C LEU A 181 -20.59 -13.47 10.56
N TYR A 182 -19.33 -13.09 10.33
CA TYR A 182 -18.85 -11.72 10.40
C TYR A 182 -18.12 -11.38 9.10
N HIS A 183 -18.39 -10.21 8.55
CA HIS A 183 -17.70 -9.77 7.34
C HIS A 183 -16.23 -9.44 7.64
N PHE A 184 -15.39 -9.49 6.61
CA PHE A 184 -13.98 -9.12 6.77
C PHE A 184 -13.79 -7.65 7.16
N PHE A 185 -14.60 -6.74 6.63
CA PHE A 185 -14.58 -5.32 7.01
C PHE A 185 -15.14 -5.02 8.42
N GLU A 186 -15.58 -6.03 9.17
CA GLU A 186 -15.91 -5.89 10.61
C GLU A 186 -14.75 -6.30 11.51
N SER A 187 -13.60 -6.62 10.90
CA SER A 187 -12.40 -7.06 11.59
C SER A 187 -11.27 -6.05 11.51
N ASP A 188 -10.37 -6.09 12.49
CA ASP A 188 -9.18 -5.25 12.51
C ASP A 188 -7.98 -6.01 13.07
N PHE A 189 -6.83 -5.86 12.42
CA PHE A 189 -5.58 -6.52 12.79
C PHE A 189 -4.69 -5.52 13.51
N ARG A 190 -4.29 -5.85 14.74
CA ARG A 190 -3.66 -4.90 15.66
C ARG A 190 -2.45 -5.49 16.36
N ASN A 191 -1.66 -4.61 16.97
CA ASN A 191 -0.64 -4.92 17.97
C ASN A 191 0.34 -6.03 17.57
N PRO A 192 0.96 -5.97 16.38
CA PRO A 192 2.01 -6.90 16.02
C PRO A 192 3.20 -6.69 16.96
N ARG A 193 3.74 -7.76 17.54
CA ARG A 193 4.87 -7.70 18.49
C ARG A 193 5.64 -9.01 18.53
N LEU A 194 6.92 -8.94 18.87
CA LEU A 194 7.74 -10.11 19.09
C LEU A 194 7.73 -10.50 20.58
N GLU A 195 7.40 -11.76 20.85
CA GLU A 195 7.48 -12.36 22.19
C GLU A 195 8.23 -13.70 22.09
N LYS A 196 9.37 -13.83 22.78
CA LYS A 196 10.15 -15.07 22.86
C LYS A 196 10.45 -15.72 21.49
N GLY A 197 10.78 -14.90 20.48
CA GLY A 197 11.10 -15.36 19.12
C GLY A 197 9.88 -15.70 18.26
N LEU A 198 8.68 -15.34 18.70
CA LEU A 198 7.42 -15.55 18.00
C LEU A 198 6.77 -14.20 17.71
N LEU A 199 6.16 -14.07 16.54
CA LEU A 199 5.37 -12.88 16.23
C LEU A 199 3.93 -13.09 16.69
N ILE A 200 3.45 -12.21 17.55
CA ILE A 200 2.08 -12.20 18.06
C ILE A 200 1.34 -11.03 17.44
N PHE A 201 0.11 -11.24 17.00
CA PHE A 201 -0.80 -10.17 16.58
C PHE A 201 -2.22 -10.49 17.02
N GLU A 202 -3.05 -9.45 17.01
CA GLU A 202 -4.43 -9.51 17.45
C GLU A 202 -5.37 -9.33 16.26
N LEU A 203 -6.43 -10.12 16.22
CA LEU A 203 -7.57 -9.88 15.34
C LEU A 203 -8.75 -9.53 16.23
N TRP A 204 -9.36 -8.38 15.96
CA TRP A 204 -10.56 -7.92 16.65
C TRP A 204 -11.75 -8.02 15.70
N ILE A 205 -12.83 -8.67 16.11
CA ILE A 205 -14.09 -8.71 15.37
C ILE A 205 -15.17 -8.12 16.27
N SER A 206 -15.57 -6.87 16.00
CA SER A 206 -16.27 -6.05 17.00
C SER A 206 -15.47 -6.03 18.32
N GLU A 207 -16.08 -6.37 19.45
CA GLU A 207 -15.42 -6.45 20.78
C GLU A 207 -14.68 -7.77 21.04
N ARG A 208 -14.71 -8.74 20.10
CA ARG A 208 -14.08 -10.05 20.31
C ARG A 208 -12.61 -9.98 19.93
N LYS A 209 -11.76 -10.41 20.85
CA LYS A 209 -10.31 -10.52 20.66
C LYS A 209 -9.90 -11.95 20.37
N PHE A 210 -9.18 -12.14 19.28
CA PHE A 210 -8.47 -13.36 18.93
C PHE A 210 -6.98 -13.07 18.88
N ILE A 211 -6.15 -13.99 19.38
CA ILE A 211 -4.69 -13.81 19.37
C ILE A 211 -4.08 -14.91 18.50
N PHE A 212 -3.27 -14.48 17.53
CA PHE A 212 -2.56 -15.35 16.62
C PHE A 212 -1.06 -15.22 16.84
N GLN A 213 -0.37 -16.32 16.60
CA GLN A 213 1.06 -16.45 16.68
C GLN A 213 1.61 -16.98 15.36
N GLN A 214 2.62 -16.32 14.81
CA GLN A 214 3.42 -16.82 13.72
C GLN A 214 4.76 -17.35 14.24
N HIS A 215 5.22 -18.46 13.68
CA HIS A 215 6.60 -18.95 13.82
C HIS A 215 7.28 -18.99 12.45
N ILE A 216 8.59 -18.82 12.43
CA ILE A 216 9.46 -19.01 11.27
C ILE A 216 10.64 -19.89 11.71
N ASP A 217 10.97 -20.89 10.90
CA ASP A 217 12.11 -21.77 11.11
C ASP A 217 12.68 -22.28 9.77
N LYS A 218 13.61 -23.24 9.84
CA LYS A 218 14.25 -23.85 8.64
C LYS A 218 13.28 -24.64 7.76
N LYS A 219 12.11 -25.03 8.26
CA LYS A 219 11.06 -25.77 7.53
C LYS A 219 10.03 -24.83 6.90
N GLY A 220 10.01 -23.54 7.28
CA GLY A 220 9.14 -22.53 6.71
C GLY A 220 8.50 -21.65 7.78
N PHE A 221 7.20 -21.42 7.66
CA PHE A 221 6.43 -20.64 8.64
C PHE A 221 5.04 -21.26 8.86
N GLY A 222 4.37 -20.79 9.90
CA GLY A 222 2.97 -21.12 10.11
C GLY A 222 2.33 -20.26 11.19
N PHE A 223 1.00 -20.34 11.23
CA PHE A 223 0.18 -19.60 12.18
C PHE A 223 -0.55 -20.54 13.13
N LEU A 224 -0.71 -20.09 14.37
CA LEU A 224 -1.51 -20.75 15.42
C LEU A 224 -2.43 -19.72 16.05
N GLN A 225 -3.68 -20.12 16.32
CA GLN A 225 -4.55 -19.35 17.20
C GLN A 225 -4.26 -19.77 18.64
N ILE A 226 -3.92 -18.81 19.50
CA ILE A 226 -3.54 -19.07 20.89
C ILE A 226 -4.56 -18.53 21.91
N SER A 227 -5.53 -17.74 21.46
CA SER A 227 -6.62 -17.23 22.31
C SER A 227 -7.86 -16.86 21.48
N GLY A 228 -9.03 -16.87 22.12
CA GLY A 228 -10.35 -16.67 21.51
C GLY A 228 -11.02 -17.98 21.09
N ASP A 229 -12.32 -17.93 20.77
CA ASP A 229 -13.08 -19.06 20.22
C ASP A 229 -12.51 -19.48 18.84
N ASP A 230 -12.65 -20.75 18.44
CA ASP A 230 -12.14 -21.22 17.15
C ASP A 230 -12.71 -20.40 15.98
N LEU A 231 -11.81 -19.73 15.25
CA LEU A 231 -12.17 -18.87 14.15
C LEU A 231 -11.96 -19.60 12.81
N PHE A 232 -12.98 -19.56 11.97
CA PHE A 232 -12.97 -20.18 10.65
C PHE A 232 -13.22 -19.14 9.55
N ILE A 233 -12.79 -19.48 8.34
CA ILE A 233 -13.32 -18.87 7.11
C ILE A 233 -14.36 -19.81 6.54
N LYS A 234 -15.59 -19.31 6.35
CA LYS A 234 -16.67 -20.06 5.69
C LYS A 234 -16.78 -19.62 4.22
N ARG A 235 -16.84 -20.60 3.31
CA ARG A 235 -17.09 -20.42 1.89
C ARG A 235 -18.10 -21.47 1.43
N SER A 236 -19.33 -21.04 1.17
CA SER A 236 -20.47 -21.96 0.89
C SER A 236 -20.57 -23.06 1.96
N ASN A 237 -20.48 -24.35 1.57
CA ASN A 237 -20.61 -25.50 2.48
C ASN A 237 -19.29 -25.92 3.15
N ASN A 238 -18.16 -25.29 2.81
CA ASN A 238 -16.87 -25.63 3.38
C ASN A 238 -16.42 -24.56 4.40
N LYS A 239 -15.72 -25.00 5.43
CA LYS A 239 -15.01 -24.13 6.37
C LYS A 239 -13.56 -24.57 6.54
N ILE A 240 -12.68 -23.61 6.77
CA ILE A 240 -11.26 -23.83 7.05
C ILE A 240 -10.88 -23.02 8.28
N LEU A 241 -9.99 -23.55 9.14
CA LEU A 241 -9.47 -22.78 10.29
C LEU A 241 -8.77 -21.52 9.78
N PHE A 242 -8.99 -20.38 10.44
CA PHE A 242 -8.39 -19.13 9.99
C PHE A 242 -6.86 -19.16 10.08
N SER A 243 -6.28 -19.85 11.06
CA SER A 243 -4.83 -20.11 11.15
C SER A 243 -4.27 -20.87 9.94
N GLN A 244 -5.06 -21.76 9.34
CA GLN A 244 -4.68 -22.44 8.10
C GLN A 244 -4.86 -21.53 6.89
N TYR A 245 -5.95 -20.75 6.85
CA TYR A 245 -6.19 -19.77 5.78
C TYR A 245 -5.08 -18.73 5.68
N LEU A 246 -4.54 -18.28 6.81
CA LEU A 246 -3.41 -17.34 6.86
C LEU A 246 -2.13 -17.87 6.19
N LYS A 247 -1.98 -19.19 5.98
CA LYS A 247 -0.80 -19.72 5.26
C LYS A 247 -0.79 -19.31 3.79
N ASP A 248 -1.96 -19.32 3.15
CA ASP A 248 -2.13 -18.93 1.74
C ASP A 248 -2.45 -17.44 1.59
N HIS A 249 -2.89 -16.80 2.67
CA HIS A 249 -3.27 -15.39 2.75
C HIS A 249 -2.56 -14.71 3.92
N SER A 250 -1.22 -14.77 3.91
CA SER A 250 -0.39 -14.26 4.98
C SER A 250 -0.51 -12.74 5.08
N PRO A 251 -0.66 -12.17 6.28
CA PRO A 251 -0.57 -10.74 6.45
C PRO A 251 0.89 -10.31 6.24
N THR A 252 1.08 -9.10 5.74
CA THR A 252 2.38 -8.45 5.71
C THR A 252 2.63 -7.72 7.02
N ILE A 253 3.77 -7.96 7.64
CA ILE A 253 4.22 -7.33 8.87
C ILE A 253 5.37 -6.41 8.53
N SER A 254 5.25 -5.13 8.87
CA SER A 254 6.36 -4.19 8.67
C SER A 254 7.07 -3.90 9.98
N PHE A 255 8.38 -4.04 9.92
CA PHE A 255 9.33 -3.71 10.96
C PHE A 255 10.01 -2.39 10.60
N ILE A 256 10.25 -1.57 11.60
CA ILE A 256 11.07 -0.36 11.47
C ILE A 256 12.31 -0.50 12.35
N GLN A 257 13.47 -0.29 11.74
CA GLN A 257 14.76 -0.27 12.43
C GLN A 257 15.08 1.15 12.91
N LYS A 258 16.02 1.28 13.85
CA LYS A 258 16.39 2.57 14.45
C LYS A 258 17.03 3.56 13.46
N ASP A 259 17.48 3.09 12.31
CA ASP A 259 18.04 3.90 11.25
C ASP A 259 16.99 4.33 10.19
N GLY A 260 15.72 3.94 10.37
CA GLY A 260 14.64 4.21 9.44
C GLY A 260 14.51 3.18 8.31
N VAL A 261 15.30 2.09 8.32
CA VAL A 261 15.13 1.00 7.37
C VAL A 261 13.83 0.26 7.67
N ARG A 262 12.97 0.14 6.65
CA ARG A 262 11.75 -0.66 6.73
C ARG A 262 12.03 -2.06 6.21
N VAL A 263 11.51 -3.06 6.92
CA VAL A 263 11.53 -4.45 6.48
C VAL A 263 10.10 -4.98 6.45
N MET A 264 9.64 -5.45 5.29
CA MET A 264 8.32 -6.04 5.11
C MET A 264 8.45 -7.55 5.08
N LEU A 265 7.64 -8.25 5.86
CA LEU A 265 7.65 -9.71 5.99
C LEU A 265 6.27 -10.26 5.66
N GLU A 266 6.17 -11.10 4.64
CA GLU A 266 4.95 -11.83 4.28
C GLU A 266 5.24 -13.33 4.36
N GLY A 267 4.59 -14.04 5.30
CA GLY A 267 4.99 -15.41 5.63
C GLY A 267 6.44 -15.43 6.10
N ASN A 268 7.34 -16.03 5.33
CA ASN A 268 8.79 -15.98 5.54
C ASN A 268 9.56 -15.28 4.40
N LEU A 269 8.88 -14.48 3.59
CA LEU A 269 9.48 -13.68 2.53
C LEU A 269 9.71 -12.26 3.05
N GLN A 270 10.98 -11.87 3.09
CA GLN A 270 11.44 -10.57 3.55
C GLN A 270 11.79 -9.67 2.38
N ILE A 271 11.30 -8.42 2.39
CA ILE A 271 11.72 -7.35 1.50
C ILE A 271 12.31 -6.23 2.35
N VAL A 272 13.55 -5.85 2.07
CA VAL A 272 14.23 -4.73 2.73
C VAL A 272 14.07 -3.49 1.88
N ASP A 273 13.61 -2.42 2.50
CA ASP A 273 13.25 -1.18 1.85
C ASP A 273 13.98 -0.02 2.52
N LYS A 274 15.01 0.46 1.81
CA LYS A 274 15.92 1.49 2.30
C LYS A 274 15.46 2.85 1.78
N PRO A 275 15.37 3.88 2.64
CA PRO A 275 15.12 5.25 2.19
C PRO A 275 16.20 5.68 1.19
N ARG A 276 15.82 6.20 0.01
CA ARG A 276 16.78 6.55 -1.05
C ARG A 276 17.48 7.91 -0.88
N SER A 277 17.25 8.66 0.20
CA SER A 277 18.00 9.90 0.45
C SER A 277 17.97 10.35 1.92
N LYS A 278 18.83 11.33 2.26
CA LYS A 278 18.75 12.13 3.50
C LYS A 278 17.59 13.14 3.41
N ALA A 279 16.37 12.65 3.20
CA ALA A 279 15.20 13.51 3.20
C ALA A 279 15.03 14.16 4.60
N SER A 280 14.75 15.46 4.61
CA SER A 280 14.36 16.18 5.83
C SER A 280 12.84 16.34 5.84
N LEU A 281 12.22 16.29 7.03
CA LEU A 281 10.78 16.56 7.14
C LEU A 281 10.51 17.97 6.58
N SER A 282 9.61 18.06 5.61
CA SER A 282 9.13 19.36 5.14
C SER A 282 8.36 20.04 6.26
N ASN A 283 8.56 21.35 6.45
CA ASN A 283 7.76 22.12 7.40
C ASN A 283 6.27 22.13 7.00
N GLU A 284 5.96 21.94 5.71
CA GLU A 284 4.57 21.89 5.21
C GLU A 284 3.85 20.61 5.63
N MET A 285 4.59 19.53 5.93
CA MET A 285 4.03 18.27 6.45
C MET A 285 3.55 18.41 7.89
N LEU A 286 4.21 19.25 8.71
CA LEU A 286 3.91 19.40 10.12
C LEU A 286 2.94 20.58 10.32
N VAL A 287 1.69 20.28 10.63
CA VAL A 287 0.64 21.27 10.85
C VAL A 287 0.44 21.46 12.36
N PRO A 288 0.85 22.61 12.95
CA PRO A 288 0.68 22.86 14.38
C PRO A 288 -0.78 23.12 14.71
N ILE A 289 -1.27 22.47 15.78
CA ILE A 289 -2.62 22.64 16.30
C ILE A 289 -2.58 22.95 17.81
N GLU A 290 -3.18 24.07 18.19
CA GLU A 290 -3.39 24.45 19.60
C GLU A 290 -4.56 23.67 20.23
N TRP A 291 -4.38 22.36 20.48
CA TRP A 291 -5.45 21.47 20.98
C TRP A 291 -6.14 21.98 22.26
N LYS A 292 -5.40 22.63 23.16
CA LYS A 292 -5.94 23.20 24.42
C LYS A 292 -6.99 24.28 24.16
N LYS A 293 -6.87 25.06 23.08
CA LYS A 293 -7.84 26.11 22.69
C LYS A 293 -9.22 25.55 22.37
N TYR A 294 -9.28 24.30 21.89
CA TYR A 294 -10.52 23.60 21.58
C TYR A 294 -11.05 22.77 22.75
N GLY A 295 -10.39 22.81 23.92
CA GLY A 295 -10.77 21.98 25.07
C GLY A 295 -10.54 20.48 24.85
N THR A 296 -9.65 20.11 23.92
CA THR A 296 -9.37 18.70 23.59
C THR A 296 -8.68 17.99 24.75
N ASN A 297 -9.25 16.87 25.18
CA ASN A 297 -8.56 15.90 26.00
C ASN A 297 -7.79 14.95 25.08
N ILE A 298 -6.47 15.10 25.03
CA ILE A 298 -5.59 14.32 24.15
C ILE A 298 -5.51 12.83 24.51
N ARG A 299 -6.12 12.42 25.63
CA ARG A 299 -6.28 11.01 26.04
C ARG A 299 -7.56 10.37 25.51
N LYS A 300 -8.42 11.13 24.84
CA LYS A 300 -9.70 10.67 24.28
C LYS A 300 -9.69 10.77 22.77
N GLU A 301 -9.58 9.61 22.11
CA GLU A 301 -9.52 9.50 20.65
C GLU A 301 -10.89 9.72 20.00
N SER A 302 -11.80 8.75 20.17
CA SER A 302 -13.10 8.71 19.49
C SER A 302 -14.15 9.64 20.11
N GLN A 303 -14.99 10.24 19.26
CA GLN A 303 -16.18 10.98 19.71
C GLN A 303 -17.32 10.05 20.17
N GLY A 304 -17.33 8.80 19.69
CA GLY A 304 -18.42 7.84 19.90
C GLY A 304 -19.79 8.34 19.43
N VAL A 305 -20.83 7.55 19.68
CA VAL A 305 -22.22 7.91 19.28
C VAL A 305 -22.73 9.15 20.01
N ALA A 306 -22.24 9.41 21.22
CA ALA A 306 -22.64 10.56 22.04
C ALA A 306 -21.96 11.88 21.62
N LYS A 307 -20.99 11.83 20.70
CA LYS A 307 -20.20 12.97 20.22
C LYS A 307 -19.51 13.74 21.35
N ASP A 308 -18.60 13.08 22.06
CA ASP A 308 -17.78 13.70 23.12
C ASP A 308 -16.99 14.88 22.55
N ARG A 309 -17.38 16.10 22.94
CA ARG A 309 -16.80 17.34 22.41
C ARG A 309 -15.33 17.55 22.76
N ALA A 310 -14.84 16.84 23.77
CA ALA A 310 -13.45 16.89 24.18
C ALA A 310 -12.57 15.88 23.44
N SER A 311 -13.12 15.01 22.59
CA SER A 311 -12.33 14.02 21.86
C SER A 311 -11.54 14.64 20.69
N ILE A 312 -10.45 13.99 20.34
CA ILE A 312 -9.59 14.36 19.20
C ILE A 312 -10.39 14.30 17.90
N GLN A 313 -11.16 13.23 17.72
CA GLN A 313 -11.96 13.03 16.52
C GLN A 313 -13.04 14.09 16.37
N TYR A 314 -13.75 14.47 17.45
CA TYR A 314 -14.79 15.50 17.40
C TYR A 314 -14.21 16.86 16.97
N VAL A 315 -13.12 17.27 17.60
CA VAL A 315 -12.47 18.56 17.28
C VAL A 315 -11.98 18.57 15.83
N THR A 316 -11.44 17.45 15.35
CA THR A 316 -11.01 17.28 13.96
C THR A 316 -12.20 17.38 13.00
N ILE A 317 -13.28 16.64 13.25
CA ILE A 317 -14.52 16.67 12.45
C ILE A 317 -15.10 18.09 12.40
N ASN A 318 -15.20 18.78 13.54
CA ASN A 318 -15.78 20.12 13.59
C ASN A 318 -14.95 21.15 12.80
N LYS A 319 -13.62 20.98 12.72
CA LYS A 319 -12.76 21.79 11.84
C LYS A 319 -13.05 21.52 10.36
N LEU A 320 -13.39 20.28 10.00
CA LEU A 320 -13.64 19.83 8.62
C LEU A 320 -15.06 20.11 8.13
N ILE A 321 -16.08 20.08 8.98
CA ILE A 321 -17.47 20.38 8.54
C ILE A 321 -17.60 21.81 7.99
N ASN A 322 -16.80 22.73 8.53
CA ASN A 322 -16.81 24.15 8.16
C ASN A 322 -16.00 24.49 6.90
N THR A 323 -15.47 23.49 6.19
CA THR A 323 -14.78 23.67 4.90
C THR A 323 -15.72 23.39 3.72
N ASP A 324 -15.19 23.43 2.50
CA ASP A 324 -15.87 23.16 1.24
C ASP A 324 -16.05 21.67 0.91
N GLU A 325 -15.72 20.77 1.85
CA GLU A 325 -15.86 19.33 1.64
C GLU A 325 -17.30 18.94 1.33
N LEU A 326 -17.52 18.05 0.36
CA LEU A 326 -18.86 17.55 0.03
C LEU A 326 -19.32 16.52 1.07
N ILE A 327 -18.41 15.63 1.48
CA ILE A 327 -18.65 14.57 2.44
C ILE A 327 -17.66 14.70 3.60
N VAL A 328 -18.16 14.57 4.83
CA VAL A 328 -17.38 14.31 6.04
C VAL A 328 -18.01 13.10 6.72
N PHE A 329 -17.25 12.01 6.81
CA PHE A 329 -17.73 10.71 7.24
C PHE A 329 -16.92 10.20 8.43
N ASP A 330 -17.61 9.95 9.55
CA ASP A 330 -17.09 9.31 10.76
C ASP A 330 -17.09 7.79 10.56
N ASP A 331 -15.93 7.24 10.22
CA ASP A 331 -15.79 5.81 9.93
C ASP A 331 -15.23 4.99 11.09
N ASP A 332 -15.05 5.61 12.27
CA ASP A 332 -14.48 4.97 13.47
C ASP A 332 -15.15 3.62 13.80
N GLY A 333 -14.29 2.66 14.13
CA GLY A 333 -14.60 1.31 14.60
C GLY A 333 -14.06 0.20 13.69
N SER A 334 -13.99 -1.04 14.20
CA SER A 334 -13.31 -2.18 13.55
C SER A 334 -13.55 -2.28 12.04
N GLY A 335 -12.45 -2.41 11.28
CA GLY A 335 -12.43 -2.49 9.82
C GLY A 335 -12.82 -1.21 9.08
N GLU A 336 -12.62 -0.07 9.74
CA GLU A 336 -12.64 1.26 9.13
C GLU A 336 -11.64 1.39 7.98
N ILE A 337 -11.93 2.36 7.13
CA ILE A 337 -11.05 2.87 6.09
C ILE A 337 -9.97 3.77 6.73
N ALA A 338 -10.42 4.67 7.61
CA ALA A 338 -9.69 5.62 8.44
C ALA A 338 -10.65 6.12 9.53
N ASP A 339 -10.21 6.84 10.56
CA ASP A 339 -11.13 7.36 11.59
C ASP A 339 -12.11 8.40 11.01
N ILE A 340 -11.64 9.24 10.08
CA ILE A 340 -12.45 10.24 9.38
C ILE A 340 -12.09 10.22 7.90
N VAL A 341 -13.10 10.29 7.05
CA VAL A 341 -12.96 10.42 5.59
C VAL A 341 -13.61 11.72 5.13
N THR A 342 -12.89 12.52 4.35
CA THR A 342 -13.48 13.64 3.61
C THR A 342 -13.36 13.45 2.11
N ILE A 343 -14.36 13.94 1.38
CA ILE A 343 -14.38 13.94 -0.07
C ILE A 343 -14.86 15.30 -0.57
N SER A 344 -14.09 15.89 -1.48
CA SER A 344 -14.46 17.07 -2.27
C SER A 344 -14.38 16.74 -3.76
N ALA A 345 -15.20 17.42 -4.56
CA ALA A 345 -15.22 17.26 -6.01
C ALA A 345 -15.21 18.62 -6.70
N ASN A 346 -14.36 18.77 -7.70
CA ASN A 346 -14.33 19.90 -8.61
C ASN A 346 -14.73 19.41 -10.00
N GLU A 347 -15.97 19.71 -10.39
CA GLU A 347 -16.53 19.27 -11.68
C GLU A 347 -15.85 19.92 -12.88
N ALA A 348 -15.44 21.19 -12.76
CA ALA A 348 -14.79 21.92 -13.85
C ALA A 348 -13.40 21.34 -14.17
N GLU A 349 -12.64 20.95 -13.14
CA GLU A 349 -11.34 20.31 -13.29
C GLU A 349 -11.43 18.78 -13.48
N ARG A 350 -12.61 18.21 -13.32
CA ARG A 350 -12.85 16.76 -13.29
C ARG A 350 -11.95 16.04 -12.27
N LYS A 351 -11.84 16.61 -11.07
CA LYS A 351 -11.02 16.08 -9.98
C LYS A 351 -11.84 15.77 -8.74
N ILE A 352 -11.48 14.70 -8.07
CA ILE A 352 -11.99 14.31 -6.76
C ILE A 352 -10.81 14.25 -5.81
N LEU A 353 -10.95 14.89 -4.65
CA LEU A 353 -9.98 14.85 -3.58
C LEU A 353 -10.55 14.03 -2.43
N ILE A 354 -9.81 13.02 -1.98
CA ILE A 354 -10.15 12.19 -0.84
C ILE A 354 -9.09 12.41 0.24
N ASN A 355 -9.49 12.76 1.46
CA ASN A 355 -8.57 12.83 2.60
C ASN A 355 -8.94 11.76 3.63
N LEU A 356 -7.92 11.02 4.08
CA LEU A 356 -8.04 10.02 5.13
C LEU A 356 -7.35 10.54 6.40
N TYR A 357 -8.06 10.65 7.50
CA TYR A 357 -7.52 11.10 8.77
C TYR A 357 -7.45 9.93 9.74
N HIS A 358 -6.25 9.70 10.29
CA HIS A 358 -6.01 8.68 11.31
C HIS A 358 -5.76 9.37 12.66
N CYS A 359 -6.69 9.22 13.60
CA CYS A 359 -6.66 9.84 14.92
C CYS A 359 -6.10 8.86 15.95
N LYS A 360 -5.12 9.29 16.75
CA LYS A 360 -4.68 8.49 17.91
C LYS A 360 -4.60 9.31 19.18
N TYR A 361 -5.00 8.72 20.31
CA TYR A 361 -4.77 9.32 21.62
C TYR A 361 -3.27 9.36 21.96
N SER A 362 -2.92 10.28 22.85
CA SER A 362 -1.58 10.40 23.43
C SER A 362 -1.37 9.35 24.52
N HIS A 363 -0.22 8.68 24.57
CA HIS A 363 0.14 7.79 25.68
C HIS A 363 0.56 8.54 26.95
N GLY A 364 0.79 9.85 26.89
CA GLY A 364 1.04 10.71 28.05
C GLY A 364 -0.02 11.79 28.25
N ASP A 365 -0.02 12.41 29.43
CA ASP A 365 -0.98 13.48 29.77
C ASP A 365 -0.64 14.82 29.10
N GLU A 366 0.62 15.02 28.73
CA GLU A 366 1.09 16.21 28.01
C GLU A 366 1.80 15.85 26.69
N PRO A 367 1.73 16.74 25.67
CA PRO A 367 2.46 16.56 24.43
C PRO A 367 3.98 16.43 24.62
N GLY A 368 4.59 15.51 23.89
CA GLY A 368 5.99 15.14 24.06
C GLY A 368 6.59 14.44 22.84
N ALA A 369 7.66 13.69 23.11
CA ALA A 369 8.50 13.04 22.11
C ALA A 369 8.49 11.50 22.25
N ARG A 370 7.30 10.92 22.31
CA ARG A 370 7.12 9.46 22.48
C ARG A 370 6.96 8.82 21.11
N VAL A 371 7.91 7.99 20.70
CA VAL A 371 7.83 7.24 19.43
C VAL A 371 6.62 6.29 19.44
N SER A 372 6.21 5.79 20.61
CA SER A 372 5.02 4.94 20.76
C SER A 372 3.72 5.63 20.34
N ASP A 373 3.64 6.96 20.38
CA ASP A 373 2.49 7.72 19.90
C ASP A 373 2.38 7.70 18.36
N LEU A 374 3.44 7.27 17.66
CA LEU A 374 3.52 7.28 16.19
C LEU A 374 3.41 5.91 15.52
N TYR A 375 3.83 4.82 16.17
CA TYR A 375 3.90 3.50 15.52
C TYR A 375 2.56 3.06 14.90
N GLU A 376 1.49 3.08 15.69
CA GLU A 376 0.16 2.64 15.22
C GLU A 376 -0.38 3.56 14.13
N VAL A 377 -0.35 4.88 14.35
CA VAL A 377 -0.94 5.86 13.42
C VAL A 377 -0.17 5.93 12.10
N CYS A 378 1.16 5.78 12.13
CA CYS A 378 1.97 5.64 10.90
C CYS A 378 1.65 4.32 10.19
N GLY A 379 1.46 3.23 10.94
CA GLY A 379 1.03 1.94 10.41
C GLY A 379 -0.33 2.04 9.70
N GLN A 380 -1.32 2.69 10.29
CA GLN A 380 -2.64 2.93 9.70
C GLN A 380 -2.55 3.82 8.45
N ALA A 381 -1.77 4.90 8.50
CA ALA A 381 -1.50 5.76 7.35
C ALA A 381 -0.96 4.94 6.17
N GLU A 382 0.11 4.16 6.39
CA GLU A 382 0.68 3.31 5.34
C GLU A 382 -0.25 2.19 4.87
N LYS A 383 -1.05 1.61 5.76
CA LYS A 383 -2.02 0.55 5.42
C LYS A 383 -3.12 1.08 4.49
N SER A 384 -3.54 2.32 4.70
CA SER A 384 -4.68 2.92 3.98
C SER A 384 -4.44 3.19 2.50
N ILE A 385 -3.20 3.09 2.00
CA ILE A 385 -2.90 3.29 0.56
C ILE A 385 -3.63 2.30 -0.35
N ILE A 386 -4.01 1.13 0.19
CA ILE A 386 -4.72 0.10 -0.57
C ILE A 386 -6.02 0.65 -1.18
N TRP A 387 -6.63 1.66 -0.55
CA TRP A 387 -7.85 2.28 -1.01
C TRP A 387 -7.68 3.06 -2.31
N LYS A 388 -6.46 3.52 -2.64
CA LYS A 388 -6.21 4.25 -3.90
C LYS A 388 -6.48 3.41 -5.14
N ASP A 389 -6.19 2.10 -5.07
CA ASP A 389 -6.48 1.14 -6.14
C ASP A 389 -7.91 0.57 -6.06
N ASN A 390 -8.62 0.79 -4.95
CA ASN A 390 -9.89 0.14 -4.63
C ASN A 390 -10.99 1.17 -4.30
N LEU A 391 -10.99 2.32 -4.99
CA LEU A 391 -11.89 3.45 -4.69
C LEU A 391 -13.39 3.14 -4.83
N LEU A 392 -13.75 2.21 -5.71
CA LEU A 392 -15.15 1.79 -5.82
C LEU A 392 -15.58 0.96 -4.59
N ASP A 393 -14.71 0.05 -4.15
CA ASP A 393 -14.93 -0.75 -2.93
C ASP A 393 -14.87 0.10 -1.67
N PHE A 394 -14.04 1.15 -1.66
CA PHE A 394 -14.01 2.18 -0.62
C PHE A 394 -15.38 2.84 -0.45
N LEU A 395 -15.98 3.34 -1.53
CA LEU A 395 -17.28 3.99 -1.49
C LEU A 395 -18.39 3.00 -1.12
N ASP A 396 -18.31 1.76 -1.62
CA ASP A 396 -19.25 0.71 -1.25
C ASP A 396 -19.15 0.36 0.24
N ARG A 397 -17.95 0.40 0.82
CA ARG A 397 -17.74 0.21 2.26
C ARG A 397 -18.38 1.32 3.07
N MET A 398 -18.19 2.58 2.70
CA MET A 398 -18.86 3.71 3.38
C MET A 398 -20.39 3.56 3.37
N ILE A 399 -20.97 3.28 2.20
CA ILE A 399 -22.43 3.09 2.04
C ILE A 399 -22.92 1.92 2.90
N LYS A 400 -22.18 0.81 2.91
CA LYS A 400 -22.54 -0.38 3.68
C LYS A 400 -22.46 -0.13 5.18
N ARG A 401 -21.39 0.51 5.66
CA ARG A 401 -21.21 0.84 7.08
C ARG A 401 -22.28 1.81 7.58
N GLU A 402 -22.67 2.79 6.78
CA GLU A 402 -23.81 3.65 7.09
C GLU A 402 -25.12 2.85 7.17
N SER A 403 -25.40 2.00 6.17
CA SER A 403 -26.63 1.21 6.14
C SER A 403 -26.76 0.30 7.37
N ILE A 404 -25.65 -0.29 7.84
CA ILE A 404 -25.61 -1.08 9.06
C ILE A 404 -25.87 -0.20 10.30
N ARG A 405 -25.24 0.98 10.40
CA ARG A 405 -25.44 1.94 11.51
C ARG A 405 -26.90 2.37 11.64
N ILE A 406 -27.54 2.73 10.52
CA ILE A 406 -28.95 3.15 10.48
C ILE A 406 -29.90 1.99 10.79
N SER A 407 -29.62 0.77 10.29
CA SER A 407 -30.47 -0.39 10.62
C SER A 407 -30.46 -0.74 12.12
N LYS A 408 -29.37 -0.40 12.83
CA LYS A 408 -29.26 -0.48 14.30
C LYS A 408 -29.91 0.71 15.03
N ARG A 409 -30.60 1.62 14.34
CA ARG A 409 -31.23 2.84 14.87
C ARG A 409 -30.24 3.78 15.59
N GLN A 410 -28.99 3.80 15.14
CA GLN A 410 -27.96 4.71 15.64
C GLN A 410 -27.90 5.99 14.77
N SER A 411 -27.20 7.01 15.26
CA SER A 411 -26.96 8.24 14.49
C SER A 411 -26.15 7.94 13.23
N SER A 412 -26.38 8.73 12.17
CA SER A 412 -25.62 8.63 10.92
C SER A 412 -24.11 8.78 11.16
N ARG A 413 -23.32 8.11 10.32
CA ARG A 413 -21.87 8.32 10.18
C ARG A 413 -21.55 9.55 9.34
N PHE A 414 -22.49 10.05 8.53
CA PHE A 414 -22.31 11.29 7.79
C PHE A 414 -22.47 12.48 8.74
N GLU A 415 -21.38 13.21 8.94
CA GLU A 415 -21.36 14.52 9.59
C GLU A 415 -21.65 15.64 8.58
N LYS A 416 -21.32 15.40 7.30
CA LYS A 416 -21.69 16.19 6.13
C LYS A 416 -21.87 15.27 4.92
N GLY A 417 -22.83 15.58 4.05
CA GLY A 417 -23.17 14.75 2.89
C GLY A 417 -24.06 13.55 3.26
N ASN A 418 -24.24 12.62 2.32
CA ASN A 418 -25.08 11.44 2.48
C ASN A 418 -24.72 10.32 1.47
N ILE A 419 -25.45 9.19 1.53
CA ILE A 419 -25.24 8.04 0.63
C ILE A 419 -25.37 8.40 -0.86
N ASN A 420 -26.26 9.32 -1.24
CA ASN A 420 -26.39 9.71 -2.65
C ASN A 420 -25.16 10.46 -3.14
N ASP A 421 -24.52 11.26 -2.28
CA ASP A 421 -23.26 11.92 -2.63
C ASP A 421 -22.17 10.87 -2.91
N CYS A 422 -22.07 9.79 -2.10
CA CYS A 422 -21.16 8.68 -2.40
C CYS A 422 -21.47 8.02 -3.77
N ARG A 423 -22.76 7.87 -4.12
CA ARG A 423 -23.16 7.34 -5.44
C ARG A 423 -22.77 8.28 -6.59
N THR A 424 -22.91 9.58 -6.39
CA THR A 424 -22.49 10.61 -7.35
C THR A 424 -20.98 10.55 -7.58
N ILE A 425 -20.19 10.52 -6.51
CA ILE A 425 -18.72 10.36 -6.60
C ILE A 425 -18.37 9.05 -7.32
N LYS A 426 -19.09 7.95 -7.03
CA LYS A 426 -18.89 6.68 -7.74
C LYS A 426 -19.15 6.79 -9.24
N SER A 427 -20.15 7.57 -9.67
CA SER A 427 -20.41 7.85 -11.09
C SER A 427 -19.26 8.66 -11.68
N MET A 428 -18.86 9.76 -11.03
CA MET A 428 -17.77 10.62 -11.51
C MET A 428 -16.46 9.84 -11.73
N ILE A 429 -16.10 8.94 -10.81
CA ILE A 429 -14.91 8.07 -10.96
C ILE A 429 -15.06 7.19 -12.22
N LYS A 430 -16.23 6.56 -12.42
CA LYS A 430 -16.50 5.73 -13.61
C LYS A 430 -16.50 6.54 -14.90
N ASP A 431 -16.91 7.80 -14.82
CA ASP A 431 -16.92 8.73 -15.94
C ASP A 431 -15.51 9.30 -16.23
N GLY A 432 -14.48 8.85 -15.51
CA GLY A 432 -13.07 9.19 -15.77
C GLY A 432 -12.60 10.49 -15.11
N PHE A 433 -13.14 10.83 -13.93
CA PHE A 433 -12.56 11.90 -13.11
C PHE A 433 -11.24 11.42 -12.49
N SER A 434 -10.27 12.32 -12.42
CA SER A 434 -9.01 12.03 -11.73
C SER A 434 -9.22 12.08 -10.21
N THR A 435 -8.52 11.22 -9.48
CA THR A 435 -8.70 11.05 -8.04
C THR A 435 -7.37 11.24 -7.33
N ASP A 436 -7.31 12.28 -6.50
CA ASP A 436 -6.19 12.53 -5.60
C ASP A 436 -6.54 12.04 -4.20
N MET A 437 -5.56 11.47 -3.51
CA MET A 437 -5.70 11.02 -2.13
C MET A 437 -4.65 11.71 -1.27
N ARG A 438 -5.04 12.15 -0.07
CA ARG A 438 -4.13 12.64 0.96
C ARG A 438 -4.37 11.88 2.25
N ILE A 439 -3.30 11.73 3.04
CA ILE A 439 -3.39 11.08 4.34
C ILE A 439 -2.93 12.06 5.40
N THR A 440 -3.68 12.15 6.49
CA THR A 440 -3.38 13.02 7.62
C THR A 440 -3.31 12.20 8.89
N ILE A 441 -2.17 12.24 9.57
CA ILE A 441 -2.01 11.75 10.93
C ILE A 441 -2.48 12.83 11.89
N VAL A 442 -3.35 12.48 12.83
CA VAL A 442 -3.82 13.36 13.90
C VAL A 442 -3.39 12.78 15.24
N GLN A 443 -2.31 13.32 15.79
CA GLN A 443 -1.72 12.83 17.04
C GLN A 443 -1.32 14.01 17.93
N PRO A 444 -2.22 14.50 18.79
CA PRO A 444 -1.94 15.64 19.67
C PRO A 444 -0.91 15.34 20.75
N GLY A 445 -0.62 14.06 21.04
CA GLY A 445 0.43 13.65 21.97
C GLY A 445 1.84 14.00 21.50
N VAL A 446 2.03 14.27 20.22
CA VAL A 446 3.33 14.64 19.65
C VAL A 446 3.48 16.16 19.63
N SER A 447 4.60 16.67 20.14
CA SER A 447 4.97 18.09 20.03
C SER A 447 6.00 18.27 18.93
N ILE A 448 5.71 19.19 17.99
CA ILE A 448 6.57 19.51 16.84
C ILE A 448 7.95 19.97 17.30
N SER A 449 8.01 20.84 18.30
CA SER A 449 9.26 21.37 18.84
C SER A 449 10.16 20.32 19.52
N LYS A 450 9.61 19.15 19.88
CA LYS A 450 10.32 18.10 20.64
C LYS A 450 10.62 16.83 19.84
N LEU A 451 10.33 16.79 18.53
CA LEU A 451 10.51 15.59 17.71
C LEU A 451 11.92 14.98 17.86
N SER A 452 11.98 13.73 18.35
CA SER A 452 13.23 12.97 18.45
C SER A 452 13.71 12.52 17.06
N THR A 453 14.98 12.08 16.97
CA THR A 453 15.54 11.54 15.71
C THR A 453 14.74 10.32 15.23
N GLU A 454 14.38 9.41 16.12
CA GLU A 454 13.62 8.20 15.78
C GLU A 454 12.22 8.55 15.28
N MET A 455 11.55 9.54 15.89
CA MET A 455 10.24 10.01 15.42
C MET A 455 10.34 10.57 14.00
N LYS A 456 11.38 11.37 13.73
CA LYS A 456 11.61 11.94 12.40
C LYS A 456 11.86 10.86 11.36
N GLN A 457 12.65 9.84 11.69
CA GLN A 457 12.93 8.73 10.78
C GLN A 457 11.68 7.91 10.47
N LEU A 458 10.82 7.64 11.46
CA LEU A 458 9.55 6.95 11.25
C LEU A 458 8.64 7.76 10.32
N LEU A 459 8.47 9.06 10.59
CA LEU A 459 7.65 9.95 9.76
C LEU A 459 8.17 10.06 8.33
N LEU A 460 9.49 10.16 8.14
CA LEU A 460 10.13 10.16 6.83
C LEU A 460 9.95 8.83 6.09
N SER A 461 10.08 7.70 6.79
CA SER A 461 9.85 6.37 6.21
C SER A 461 8.39 6.22 5.74
N THR A 462 7.45 6.76 6.50
CA THR A 462 6.03 6.75 6.14
C THR A 462 5.73 7.70 4.98
N GLU A 463 6.19 8.96 5.03
CA GLU A 463 6.05 9.89 3.91
C GLU A 463 6.65 9.32 2.63
N TYR A 464 7.90 8.85 2.67
CA TYR A 464 8.59 8.26 1.52
C TYR A 464 7.83 7.07 0.92
N TYR A 465 7.16 6.27 1.75
CA TYR A 465 6.33 5.17 1.25
C TYR A 465 5.09 5.65 0.52
N LEU A 466 4.40 6.64 1.09
CA LEU A 466 3.18 7.20 0.54
C LEU A 466 3.46 7.93 -0.78
N SER A 467 4.56 8.69 -0.83
CA SER A 467 4.98 9.40 -2.03
C SER A 467 5.51 8.45 -3.11
N GLU A 468 6.40 7.51 -2.79
CA GLU A 468 6.96 6.59 -3.80
C GLU A 468 5.95 5.57 -4.35
N THR A 469 4.82 5.34 -3.67
CA THR A 469 3.78 4.44 -4.16
C THR A 469 2.75 5.17 -5.01
N TYR A 470 1.95 6.05 -4.40
CA TYR A 470 0.81 6.67 -5.07
C TYR A 470 0.89 8.20 -5.10
N ASN A 471 2.08 8.77 -4.87
CA ASN A 471 2.27 10.22 -4.72
C ASN A 471 1.30 10.83 -3.68
N ILE A 472 1.01 10.08 -2.61
CA ILE A 472 0.07 10.51 -1.58
C ILE A 472 0.82 11.43 -0.60
N PRO A 473 0.45 12.72 -0.48
CA PRO A 473 1.05 13.59 0.50
C PRO A 473 0.59 13.21 1.91
N LEU A 474 1.51 13.34 2.86
CA LEU A 474 1.28 13.13 4.28
C LEU A 474 1.23 14.48 5.01
N ASN A 475 0.19 14.67 5.80
CA ASN A 475 0.09 15.76 6.77
C ASN A 475 0.11 15.20 8.19
N CYS A 476 0.61 15.99 9.13
CA CYS A 476 0.69 15.63 10.54
C CYS A 476 0.14 16.76 11.41
N TYR A 477 -1.05 16.55 11.97
CA TYR A 477 -1.69 17.47 12.91
C TYR A 477 -1.17 17.14 14.30
N PHE A 478 -0.14 17.87 14.72
CA PHE A 478 0.56 17.68 15.99
C PHE A 478 0.37 18.89 16.90
N SER A 479 0.70 18.74 18.17
CA SER A 479 0.80 19.90 19.06
C SER A 479 1.97 20.77 18.64
N GLU A 480 1.79 22.09 18.77
CA GLU A 480 2.86 23.08 18.60
C GLU A 480 4.14 22.78 19.42
#